data_AF-Q2LEM0-F1
#
_entry.id   AF-Q2LEM0-F1
#
_cell.length_a   1.000
_cell.length_b   1.000
_cell.length_c   1.000
_cell.angle_alpha   90.00
_cell.angle_beta   90.00
_cell.angle_gamma   90.00
#
_symmetry.space_group_name_H-M   'P 1'
#
loop_
_entity.id
_entity.type
_entity.pdbx_description
1 polymer ?
#
loop_
_entity_poly.entity_id
_entity_poly.type
_entity_poly.pdbx_seq_one_letter_code
_entity_poly.pdbx_strand_id
1 'polypeptide(L)'
;MPTSKGPLEPPLVPGTPGRRKTPCQAANRRENCAVTTLFSPPVVRIGGEHRVPGGPDALPGRARPAAAAAAVGRRPVASNEGAELMAGKRKNNPAGSTNSYRGDVLRVLGALKVATTDQIQRIGAPHLTFRHADKETPSKQKQARTASHTAALSDMRVHGLSENGGSTEKGDALRNLTPKGLQAASYELNRPVTEMGSTARGAGSSGASHPMAVNETVIAMLRPKPNMARLTKDPAHVQAAAQAAVDSPDGIGTIASYWTEVSLPATGTWNAPGKGGAQADIVLNAPQDGVPLLFIEVDNCHETAEELAEKLEKYARFFRRKVKDTDGKERPMWRTRWTVPKGRYGDEPHPPVLLVFNRIGERNPNLTVPRLQELTRHLWQGERLPGGHHLYDRKIPIIAVGLNQLREHGPAGPVFARFGRSGPQTLLEAIGNPRREAADAREQEEAKARAAAYQAELRRAAQEQAAKQAAEREARRPVCTGCGTKFTDARWEAVQPKDWGAAKDSHPQLCDTCKRAAVAAAQERQEPVRGEAGADDFWLAPERPVCTECGAAFTDERWKATKRVGWTASPAKHPSLCGDCDQRFEDLDRAWGVSPRQEERDQEQEPAVPEQKAGGTWLSRFRR
;
A
#
# COMPACT_ATOMS: atom_id res chain seq x y z
N MET A 1 31.39 61.23 22.19
CA MET A 1 31.75 61.99 20.97
C MET A 1 31.61 61.04 19.77
N PRO A 2 31.01 61.43 18.64
CA PRO A 2 29.56 61.64 18.45
C PRO A 2 29.00 60.75 17.30
N THR A 3 27.76 60.25 17.38
CA THR A 3 26.50 60.74 16.74
C THR A 3 26.54 61.07 15.25
N SER A 4 25.71 60.39 14.44
CA SER A 4 24.80 61.06 13.50
C SER A 4 23.58 60.19 13.17
N LYS A 5 22.40 60.78 13.38
CA LYS A 5 21.10 60.37 12.84
C LYS A 5 20.96 61.03 11.47
N GLY A 6 20.39 60.33 10.49
CA GLY A 6 19.89 60.89 9.23
C GLY A 6 18.47 60.38 8.95
N PRO A 7 17.53 61.21 8.46
CA PRO A 7 16.12 60.87 8.35
C PRO A 7 15.76 60.21 7.01
N LEU A 8 14.69 59.41 7.04
CA LEU A 8 14.04 58.78 5.88
C LEU A 8 13.00 59.75 5.27
N GLU A 9 13.17 60.06 3.98
CA GLU A 9 12.13 60.62 3.11
C GLU A 9 11.24 59.50 2.52
N PRO A 10 9.92 59.71 2.34
CA PRO A 10 9.04 58.78 1.65
C PRO A 10 8.99 59.04 0.13
N PRO A 11 8.74 58.02 -0.71
CA PRO A 11 8.73 58.19 -2.16
C PRO A 11 7.40 58.77 -2.69
N LEU A 12 7.58 59.58 -3.72
CA LEU A 12 6.62 60.30 -4.55
C LEU A 12 5.60 59.38 -5.25
N VAL A 13 4.34 59.82 -5.24
CA VAL A 13 3.25 59.34 -6.09
C VAL A 13 3.18 60.23 -7.34
N PRO A 14 3.17 59.68 -8.57
CA PRO A 14 2.87 60.46 -9.76
C PRO A 14 1.36 60.48 -10.05
N GLY A 15 0.83 61.69 -10.31
CA GLY A 15 -0.58 61.95 -10.57
C GLY A 15 -0.97 62.08 -12.04
N THR A 16 -2.29 61.98 -12.23
CA THR A 16 -3.18 62.60 -13.26
C THR A 16 -3.14 62.07 -14.70
N PRO A 17 -4.24 62.21 -15.52
CA PRO A 17 -5.36 63.16 -15.39
C PRO A 17 -6.78 62.60 -15.60
N GLY A 18 -7.75 63.41 -15.18
CA GLY A 18 -9.19 63.14 -15.32
C GLY A 18 -9.80 63.45 -16.68
N ARG A 19 -11.04 62.99 -16.86
CA ARG A 19 -12.00 63.54 -17.82
C ARG A 19 -13.40 63.55 -17.22
N ARG A 20 -14.03 64.73 -17.31
CA ARG A 20 -15.43 65.02 -17.00
C ARG A 20 -16.37 64.38 -18.04
N LYS A 21 -17.57 64.00 -17.61
CA LYS A 21 -18.86 64.48 -18.16
C LYS A 21 -20.02 64.04 -17.24
N THR A 22 -20.90 64.99 -16.97
CA THR A 22 -22.13 64.96 -16.16
C THR A 22 -23.37 64.62 -17.06
N PRO A 23 -24.64 64.85 -16.67
CA PRO A 23 -25.54 63.88 -16.03
C PRO A 23 -26.93 63.74 -16.74
N CYS A 24 -27.76 62.77 -16.34
CA CYS A 24 -29.24 62.78 -16.47
C CYS A 24 -29.80 61.81 -15.41
N GLN A 25 -30.39 62.30 -14.31
CA GLN A 25 -31.83 62.53 -14.11
C GLN A 25 -32.71 61.28 -14.37
N ALA A 26 -33.24 60.65 -13.31
CA ALA A 26 -34.55 60.95 -12.72
C ALA A 26 -35.22 59.74 -12.02
N ALA A 27 -35.77 60.05 -10.83
CA ALA A 27 -37.05 59.58 -10.27
C ALA A 27 -37.22 58.14 -9.72
N ASN A 28 -37.16 58.09 -8.38
CA ASN A 28 -38.13 57.50 -7.43
C ASN A 28 -39.34 56.72 -7.98
N ARG A 29 -39.55 55.51 -7.45
CA ARG A 29 -40.77 55.17 -6.72
C ARG A 29 -40.55 53.99 -5.75
N ARG A 30 -40.88 54.23 -4.49
CA ARG A 30 -41.19 53.23 -3.46
C ARG A 30 -42.51 52.55 -3.81
N GLU A 31 -42.64 51.26 -3.51
CA GLU A 31 -43.85 50.72 -2.89
C GLU A 31 -43.56 49.39 -2.19
N ASN A 32 -44.27 49.21 -1.08
CA ASN A 32 -44.08 48.24 -0.01
C ASN A 32 -44.84 46.92 -0.26
N CYS A 33 -44.41 45.90 0.49
CA CYS A 33 -45.22 44.84 1.12
C CYS A 33 -46.19 44.00 0.27
N ALA A 34 -45.96 42.69 0.26
CA ALA A 34 -46.85 41.76 1.00
C ALA A 34 -46.25 40.35 1.08
N VAL A 35 -46.17 39.87 2.33
CA VAL A 35 -46.04 38.47 2.73
C VAL A 35 -47.39 37.79 2.52
N THR A 36 -47.45 36.61 1.89
CA THR A 36 -48.46 35.58 2.22
C THR A 36 -47.95 34.18 1.83
N THR A 37 -47.96 33.30 2.83
CA THR A 37 -47.74 31.84 2.86
C THR A 37 -48.82 31.03 2.13
N LEU A 38 -48.44 29.84 1.64
CA LEU A 38 -49.16 28.54 1.65
C LEU A 38 -48.98 27.78 0.32
N PHE A 39 -48.46 26.55 0.36
CA PHE A 39 -49.20 25.30 0.06
C PHE A 39 -48.25 24.09 -0.02
N SER A 40 -48.61 23.05 0.74
CA SER A 40 -48.08 21.69 0.69
C SER A 40 -48.35 21.01 -0.67
N PRO A 41 -47.55 20.02 -1.10
CA PRO A 41 -47.84 19.23 -2.30
C PRO A 41 -48.86 18.10 -2.02
N PRO A 42 -49.66 17.68 -3.03
CA PRO A 42 -50.68 16.67 -2.86
C PRO A 42 -50.13 15.24 -2.97
N VAL A 43 -50.72 14.38 -2.14
CA VAL A 43 -50.69 12.92 -2.22
C VAL A 43 -51.62 12.47 -3.35
N VAL A 44 -51.11 11.67 -4.30
CA VAL A 44 -51.94 10.95 -5.28
C VAL A 44 -51.88 9.46 -5.00
N ARG A 45 -53.06 8.90 -4.69
CA ARG A 45 -53.34 7.47 -4.52
C ARG A 45 -53.29 6.76 -5.87
N ILE A 46 -52.64 5.60 -5.90
CA ILE A 46 -52.73 4.63 -7.00
C ILE A 46 -53.80 3.61 -6.62
N GLY A 47 -54.85 3.50 -7.44
CA GLY A 47 -55.84 2.45 -7.40
C GLY A 47 -56.28 2.14 -8.82
N GLY A 48 -56.17 0.88 -9.24
CA GLY A 48 -56.51 0.44 -10.59
C GLY A 48 -56.25 -1.05 -10.75
N GLU A 49 -57.29 -1.83 -10.48
CA GLU A 49 -57.41 -3.27 -10.69
C GLU A 49 -57.22 -3.65 -12.16
N HIS A 50 -56.57 -4.79 -12.44
CA HIS A 50 -56.84 -5.53 -13.67
C HIS A 50 -56.81 -7.05 -13.46
N ARG A 51 -57.91 -7.65 -13.90
CA ARG A 51 -58.28 -9.07 -13.92
C ARG A 51 -57.33 -9.94 -14.75
N VAL A 52 -57.13 -11.15 -14.24
CA VAL A 52 -56.65 -12.36 -14.92
C VAL A 52 -57.80 -13.04 -15.69
N PRO A 53 -57.52 -13.76 -16.78
CA PRO A 53 -58.24 -15.00 -17.05
C PRO A 53 -57.30 -16.20 -17.20
N GLY A 54 -57.74 -17.35 -16.65
CA GLY A 54 -57.05 -18.64 -16.64
C GLY A 54 -57.14 -19.42 -17.97
N GLY A 55 -56.39 -20.54 -18.01
CA GLY A 55 -56.17 -21.45 -19.16
C GLY A 55 -57.37 -22.32 -19.56
N PRO A 56 -57.20 -23.51 -20.20
CA PRO A 56 -56.30 -24.57 -19.70
C PRO A 56 -55.66 -25.57 -20.73
N ASP A 57 -54.88 -26.50 -20.17
CA ASP A 57 -54.70 -27.94 -20.46
C ASP A 57 -53.70 -28.58 -21.49
N ALA A 58 -52.87 -29.45 -20.88
CA ALA A 58 -52.51 -30.85 -21.22
C ALA A 58 -51.37 -31.22 -22.23
N LEU A 59 -50.18 -31.52 -21.66
CA LEU A 59 -49.41 -32.81 -21.62
C LEU A 59 -49.30 -33.74 -22.88
N PRO A 60 -48.38 -34.74 -22.93
CA PRO A 60 -47.07 -34.95 -22.28
C PRO A 60 -45.94 -35.58 -23.17
N GLY A 61 -44.69 -35.55 -22.67
CA GLY A 61 -43.83 -36.73 -22.57
C GLY A 61 -42.83 -37.06 -23.70
N ARG A 62 -41.53 -37.12 -23.38
CA ARG A 62 -40.74 -38.38 -23.34
C ARG A 62 -39.28 -38.15 -22.93
N ALA A 63 -38.70 -39.24 -22.45
CA ALA A 63 -37.47 -39.35 -21.67
C ALA A 63 -36.16 -39.45 -22.48
N ARG A 64 -35.07 -39.20 -21.74
CA ARG A 64 -33.64 -39.65 -21.82
C ARG A 64 -33.35 -40.96 -22.61
N PRO A 65 -32.08 -41.34 -22.96
CA PRO A 65 -30.80 -41.02 -22.28
C PRO A 65 -29.50 -40.87 -23.14
N ALA A 66 -28.42 -40.53 -22.42
CA ALA A 66 -26.98 -40.84 -22.55
C ALA A 66 -26.41 -41.58 -23.78
N ALA A 67 -25.22 -41.16 -24.22
CA ALA A 67 -23.95 -41.92 -24.04
C ALA A 67 -22.78 -41.28 -24.81
N ALA A 68 -21.58 -41.49 -24.26
CA ALA A 68 -20.29 -41.08 -24.77
C ALA A 68 -19.81 -41.90 -25.99
N ALA A 69 -18.93 -41.32 -26.81
CA ALA A 69 -17.83 -42.06 -27.45
C ALA A 69 -16.77 -41.08 -27.98
N ALA A 70 -15.53 -41.32 -27.56
CA ALA A 70 -14.32 -40.79 -28.18
C ALA A 70 -14.08 -41.43 -29.55
N ALA A 71 -13.60 -40.67 -30.52
CA ALA A 71 -12.90 -41.21 -31.68
C ALA A 71 -11.88 -40.20 -32.22
N VAL A 72 -10.64 -40.66 -32.20
CA VAL A 72 -9.42 -40.05 -32.74
C VAL A 72 -9.48 -40.05 -34.27
N GLY A 73 -9.06 -38.93 -34.86
CA GLY A 73 -8.27 -38.91 -36.11
C GLY A 73 -9.01 -39.09 -37.44
N ARG A 74 -9.13 -37.99 -38.18
CA ARG A 74 -8.70 -37.88 -39.60
C ARG A 74 -8.91 -36.45 -40.11
N ARG A 75 -7.82 -35.80 -40.52
CA ARG A 75 -7.86 -34.66 -41.46
C ARG A 75 -8.35 -35.15 -42.83
N PRO A 76 -9.17 -34.36 -43.52
CA PRO A 76 -8.82 -33.96 -44.89
C PRO A 76 -8.91 -32.42 -45.03
N VAL A 77 -7.84 -31.79 -45.47
CA VAL A 77 -7.66 -31.25 -46.84
C VAL A 77 -8.67 -30.14 -47.16
N ALA A 78 -8.11 -28.95 -47.33
CA ALA A 78 -8.76 -27.70 -47.66
C ALA A 78 -9.61 -27.80 -48.94
N SER A 79 -10.83 -27.27 -48.87
CA SER A 79 -11.56 -26.74 -50.02
C SER A 79 -11.86 -25.27 -49.74
N ASN A 80 -11.24 -24.45 -50.55
CA ASN A 80 -11.15 -22.99 -50.47
C ASN A 80 -12.35 -22.39 -51.21
N GLU A 81 -13.55 -22.50 -50.65
CA GLU A 81 -14.77 -21.92 -51.25
C GLU A 81 -15.65 -21.30 -50.14
N GLY A 82 -15.32 -20.06 -49.79
CA GLY A 82 -16.05 -19.27 -48.80
C GLY A 82 -15.51 -17.86 -48.59
N ALA A 83 -14.71 -17.35 -49.53
CA ALA A 83 -14.00 -16.07 -49.42
C ALA A 83 -14.68 -14.93 -50.20
N GLU A 84 -15.95 -15.08 -50.61
CA GLU A 84 -16.55 -14.13 -51.55
C GLU A 84 -18.00 -13.78 -51.20
N LEU A 85 -18.24 -13.30 -49.96
CA LEU A 85 -19.53 -12.69 -49.59
C LEU A 85 -19.38 -11.69 -48.41
N MET A 86 -18.32 -10.86 -48.40
CA MET A 86 -18.19 -9.71 -47.49
C MET A 86 -17.45 -8.52 -48.12
N ALA A 87 -17.59 -8.31 -49.43
CA ALA A 87 -17.04 -7.15 -50.14
C ALA A 87 -18.03 -5.97 -50.16
N GLY A 88 -18.67 -5.68 -49.04
CA GLY A 88 -19.26 -4.36 -48.81
C GLY A 88 -18.13 -3.41 -48.43
N LYS A 89 -17.80 -2.44 -49.29
CA LYS A 89 -16.79 -1.39 -49.05
C LYS A 89 -16.95 -0.80 -47.63
N ARG A 90 -16.19 -1.32 -46.66
CA ARG A 90 -15.90 -0.59 -45.42
C ARG A 90 -15.15 0.64 -45.86
N LYS A 91 -15.76 1.82 -45.73
CA LYS A 91 -14.98 3.06 -45.70
C LYS A 91 -14.01 2.88 -44.55
N ASN A 92 -12.76 2.55 -44.87
CA ASN A 92 -11.65 2.59 -43.92
C ASN A 92 -11.61 4.03 -43.42
N ASN A 93 -12.23 4.30 -42.29
CA ASN A 93 -11.98 5.52 -41.56
C ASN A 93 -10.49 5.43 -41.20
N PRO A 94 -9.60 6.30 -41.70
CA PRO A 94 -8.16 6.19 -41.46
C PRO A 94 -7.82 6.25 -39.96
N ALA A 95 -8.76 6.68 -39.12
CA ALA A 95 -8.68 6.70 -37.65
C ALA A 95 -9.45 5.54 -36.95
N GLY A 96 -9.65 4.39 -37.60
CA GLY A 96 -10.51 3.30 -37.15
C GLY A 96 -10.41 2.91 -35.65
N SER A 97 -11.50 2.37 -35.09
CA SER A 97 -11.53 1.82 -33.73
C SER A 97 -10.47 0.73 -33.58
N THR A 98 -9.57 0.87 -32.60
CA THR A 98 -8.57 -0.16 -32.26
C THR A 98 -8.83 -0.69 -30.86
N ASN A 99 -8.31 -1.89 -30.55
CA ASN A 99 -8.36 -2.43 -29.19
C ASN A 99 -7.74 -1.48 -28.16
N SER A 100 -6.64 -0.81 -28.51
CA SER A 100 -5.99 0.17 -27.64
C SER A 100 -6.93 1.32 -27.27
N TYR A 101 -7.59 1.95 -28.25
CA TYR A 101 -8.46 3.09 -27.98
C TYR A 101 -9.75 2.70 -27.27
N ARG A 102 -10.27 1.48 -27.51
CA ARG A 102 -11.38 0.93 -26.72
C ARG A 102 -10.97 0.69 -25.27
N GLY A 103 -9.77 0.14 -25.05
CA GLY A 103 -9.18 -0.01 -23.72
C GLY A 103 -8.98 1.33 -23.01
N ASP A 104 -8.53 2.38 -23.74
CA ASP A 104 -8.45 3.74 -23.20
C ASP A 104 -9.82 4.26 -22.74
N VAL A 105 -10.85 4.11 -23.57
CA VAL A 105 -12.24 4.49 -23.21
C VAL A 105 -12.72 3.75 -21.97
N LEU A 106 -12.50 2.43 -21.90
CA LEU A 106 -12.91 1.60 -20.76
C LEU A 106 -12.19 2.02 -19.47
N ARG A 107 -10.87 2.24 -19.51
CA ARG A 107 -10.10 2.68 -18.34
C ARG A 107 -10.53 4.07 -17.88
N VAL A 108 -10.70 5.02 -18.80
CA VAL A 108 -11.10 6.38 -18.45
C VAL A 108 -12.53 6.43 -17.94
N LEU A 109 -13.52 5.89 -18.65
CA LEU A 109 -14.91 5.95 -18.23
C LEU A 109 -15.27 4.95 -17.12
N GLY A 110 -14.40 3.96 -16.87
CA GLY A 110 -14.49 3.13 -15.67
C GLY A 110 -14.15 3.93 -14.43
N ALA A 111 -13.15 4.83 -14.51
CA ALA A 111 -12.73 5.75 -13.46
C ALA A 111 -13.63 6.98 -13.33
N LEU A 112 -13.94 7.62 -14.45
CA LEU A 112 -14.76 8.82 -14.56
C LEU A 112 -16.17 8.43 -15.01
N LYS A 113 -17.17 8.79 -14.22
CA LYS A 113 -18.58 8.50 -14.53
C LYS A 113 -19.04 8.97 -15.93
N VAL A 114 -18.57 10.14 -16.36
CA VAL A 114 -18.91 10.73 -17.65
C VAL A 114 -17.74 11.59 -18.13
N ALA A 115 -17.44 11.60 -19.42
CA ALA A 115 -16.39 12.45 -19.98
C ALA A 115 -16.68 12.87 -21.42
N THR A 116 -16.04 13.95 -21.86
CA THR A 116 -15.96 14.28 -23.29
C THR A 116 -14.91 13.41 -23.98
N THR A 117 -15.01 13.26 -25.31
CA THR A 117 -13.99 12.56 -26.08
C THR A 117 -12.60 13.22 -25.98
N ASP A 118 -12.56 14.55 -25.82
CA ASP A 118 -11.31 15.30 -25.61
C ASP A 118 -10.63 14.91 -24.29
N GLN A 119 -11.39 14.81 -23.19
CA GLN A 119 -10.87 14.38 -21.90
C GLN A 119 -10.37 12.93 -21.94
N ILE A 120 -11.12 12.02 -22.59
CA ILE A 120 -10.69 10.63 -22.77
C ILE A 120 -9.36 10.58 -23.54
N GLN A 121 -9.24 11.34 -24.64
CA GLN A 121 -8.01 11.39 -25.42
C GLN A 121 -6.84 11.97 -24.63
N ARG A 122 -7.05 13.07 -23.89
CA ARG A 122 -5.99 13.69 -23.07
C ARG A 122 -5.43 12.73 -22.02
N ILE A 123 -6.26 11.84 -21.48
CA ILE A 123 -5.85 10.83 -20.50
C ILE A 123 -5.22 9.59 -21.17
N GLY A 124 -5.93 8.98 -22.13
CA GLY A 124 -5.52 7.69 -22.71
C GLY A 124 -4.44 7.80 -23.78
N ALA A 125 -4.41 8.91 -24.53
CA ALA A 125 -3.49 9.09 -25.65
C ALA A 125 -2.98 10.55 -25.77
N PRO A 126 -2.31 11.10 -24.74
CA PRO A 126 -1.84 12.50 -24.73
C PRO A 126 -0.93 12.88 -25.91
N HIS A 127 -0.21 11.93 -26.51
CA HIS A 127 0.62 12.16 -27.71
C HIS A 127 -0.19 12.73 -28.91
N LEU A 128 -1.48 12.41 -29.03
CA LEU A 128 -2.33 12.95 -30.10
C LEU A 128 -2.58 14.46 -29.95
N THR A 129 -2.43 15.02 -28.75
CA THR A 129 -2.56 16.46 -28.50
C THR A 129 -1.48 17.24 -29.24
N PHE A 130 -0.27 16.69 -29.35
CA PHE A 130 0.88 17.34 -29.96
C PHE A 130 0.92 17.12 -31.48
N ARG A 131 0.57 15.92 -31.95
CA ARG A 131 0.56 15.55 -33.38
C ARG A 131 -0.26 16.48 -34.26
N HIS A 132 -1.33 17.05 -33.73
CA HIS A 132 -2.28 17.86 -34.49
C HIS A 132 -2.25 19.34 -34.09
N ALA A 133 -1.17 19.80 -33.45
CA ALA A 133 -1.01 21.20 -33.06
C ALA A 133 -0.84 22.15 -34.26
N ASP A 134 -0.45 21.61 -35.42
CA ASP A 134 -0.26 22.31 -36.69
C ASP A 134 -1.57 22.73 -37.37
N LYS A 135 -2.74 22.24 -36.92
CA LYS A 135 -4.00 22.57 -37.59
C LYS A 135 -4.37 24.03 -37.37
N GLU A 136 -4.87 24.64 -38.44
CA GLU A 136 -5.17 26.07 -38.57
C GLU A 136 -6.05 26.63 -37.44
N THR A 137 -7.03 25.86 -36.94
CA THR A 137 -7.96 26.34 -35.92
C THR A 137 -8.03 25.37 -34.73
N PRO A 138 -8.25 25.86 -33.50
CA PRO A 138 -8.41 25.01 -32.32
C PRO A 138 -9.49 23.93 -32.47
N SER A 139 -10.56 24.22 -33.23
CA SER A 139 -11.62 23.26 -33.52
C SER A 139 -11.12 22.12 -34.43
N LYS A 140 -10.40 22.44 -35.51
CA LYS A 140 -9.77 21.42 -36.38
C LYS A 140 -8.73 20.59 -35.62
N GLN A 141 -7.94 21.22 -34.76
CA GLN A 141 -6.97 20.52 -33.88
C GLN A 141 -7.70 19.51 -32.97
N LYS A 142 -8.76 19.95 -32.29
CA LYS A 142 -9.59 19.11 -31.42
C LYS A 142 -10.23 17.95 -32.19
N GLN A 143 -10.81 18.23 -33.35
CA GLN A 143 -11.43 17.20 -34.19
C GLN A 143 -10.41 16.15 -34.62
N ALA A 144 -9.22 16.56 -35.06
CA ALA A 144 -8.16 15.65 -35.48
C ALA A 144 -7.66 14.77 -34.33
N ARG A 145 -7.35 15.34 -33.16
CA ARG A 145 -6.85 14.56 -32.01
C ARG A 145 -7.87 13.61 -31.41
N THR A 146 -9.16 13.96 -31.46
CA THR A 146 -10.24 13.13 -30.89
C THR A 146 -10.78 12.07 -31.83
N ALA A 147 -10.50 12.14 -33.14
CA ALA A 147 -11.08 11.29 -34.17
C ALA A 147 -11.04 9.78 -33.83
N SER A 148 -9.89 9.26 -33.39
CA SER A 148 -9.75 7.82 -33.06
C SER A 148 -10.59 7.41 -31.86
N HIS A 149 -10.71 8.26 -30.84
CA HIS A 149 -11.56 8.00 -29.67
C HIS A 149 -13.04 8.15 -30.02
N THR A 150 -13.40 9.08 -30.90
CA THR A 150 -14.77 9.19 -31.43
C THR A 150 -15.18 7.92 -32.18
N ALA A 151 -14.27 7.36 -32.99
CA ALA A 151 -14.50 6.09 -33.67
C ALA A 151 -14.64 4.93 -32.69
N ALA A 152 -13.77 4.83 -31.68
CA ALA A 152 -13.83 3.81 -30.64
C ALA A 152 -15.15 3.87 -29.84
N LEU A 153 -15.58 5.06 -29.42
CA LEU A 153 -16.86 5.26 -28.74
C LEU A 153 -18.06 4.90 -29.60
N SER A 154 -18.01 5.20 -30.90
CA SER A 154 -19.08 4.84 -31.83
C SER A 154 -19.22 3.32 -31.98
N ASP A 155 -18.08 2.62 -32.11
CA ASP A 155 -18.00 1.16 -32.17
C ASP A 155 -18.49 0.51 -30.86
N MET A 156 -18.00 1.00 -29.71
CA MET A 156 -18.45 0.53 -28.38
C MET A 156 -19.95 0.72 -28.16
N ARG A 157 -20.54 1.80 -28.69
CA ARG A 157 -21.98 2.04 -28.64
C ARG A 157 -22.76 1.03 -29.46
N VAL A 158 -22.28 0.66 -30.65
CA VAL A 158 -22.90 -0.40 -31.48
C VAL A 158 -22.95 -1.73 -30.71
N HIS A 159 -21.96 -2.01 -29.87
CA HIS A 159 -21.89 -3.20 -29.03
C HIS A 159 -22.57 -3.07 -27.65
N GLY A 160 -23.25 -1.95 -27.39
CA GLY A 160 -23.97 -1.68 -26.14
C GLY A 160 -23.07 -1.49 -24.92
N LEU A 161 -21.81 -1.08 -25.10
CA LEU A 161 -20.85 -0.85 -24.02
C LEU A 161 -20.80 0.63 -23.56
N SER A 162 -21.12 1.57 -24.45
CA SER A 162 -21.14 3.00 -24.15
C SER A 162 -22.40 3.66 -24.69
N GLU A 163 -22.81 4.76 -24.09
CA GLU A 163 -23.98 5.53 -24.50
C GLU A 163 -23.71 7.05 -24.49
N ASN A 164 -24.69 7.85 -24.92
CA ASN A 164 -24.61 9.31 -24.88
C ASN A 164 -25.08 9.80 -23.50
N GLY A 165 -24.23 10.57 -22.81
CA GLY A 165 -24.53 11.17 -21.51
C GLY A 165 -25.12 12.60 -21.59
N GLY A 166 -25.52 13.05 -22.79
CA GLY A 166 -25.94 14.42 -23.07
C GLY A 166 -24.83 15.27 -23.70
N SER A 167 -24.83 16.58 -23.45
CA SER A 167 -23.82 17.51 -23.93
C SER A 167 -23.47 18.56 -22.89
N THR A 168 -22.26 19.10 -22.95
CA THR A 168 -21.88 20.30 -22.18
C THR A 168 -22.61 21.54 -22.72
N GLU A 169 -22.57 22.65 -21.98
CA GLU A 169 -23.07 23.95 -22.45
C GLU A 169 -22.43 24.40 -23.77
N LYS A 170 -21.17 24.00 -24.00
CA LYS A 170 -20.43 24.30 -25.23
C LYS A 170 -20.77 23.34 -26.38
N GLY A 171 -21.73 22.43 -26.18
CA GLY A 171 -22.18 21.45 -27.18
C GLY A 171 -21.30 20.20 -27.31
N ASP A 172 -20.32 19.99 -26.42
CA ASP A 172 -19.48 18.80 -26.48
C ASP A 172 -20.26 17.56 -26.01
N ALA A 173 -20.30 16.52 -26.84
CA ALA A 173 -20.98 15.28 -26.49
C ALA A 173 -20.33 14.58 -25.29
N LEU A 174 -21.15 14.25 -24.30
CA LEU A 174 -20.78 13.48 -23.13
C LEU A 174 -20.97 11.98 -23.38
N ARG A 175 -20.07 11.19 -22.80
CA ARG A 175 -20.02 9.73 -22.96
C ARG A 175 -19.93 9.07 -21.61
N ASN A 176 -20.64 7.97 -21.45
CA ASN A 176 -20.64 7.13 -20.26
C ASN A 176 -20.72 5.65 -20.66
N LEU A 177 -20.38 4.76 -19.72
CA LEU A 177 -20.49 3.32 -19.91
C LEU A 177 -21.88 2.82 -19.48
N THR A 178 -22.38 1.82 -20.21
CA THR A 178 -23.54 1.02 -19.80
C THR A 178 -23.12 0.05 -18.68
N PRO A 179 -24.05 -0.66 -18.01
CA PRO A 179 -23.68 -1.72 -17.06
C PRO A 179 -22.74 -2.79 -17.65
N LYS A 180 -22.96 -3.16 -18.92
CA LYS A 180 -22.08 -4.08 -19.66
C LYS A 180 -20.69 -3.47 -19.92
N GLY A 181 -20.65 -2.17 -20.23
CA GLY A 181 -19.40 -1.42 -20.36
C GLY A 181 -18.61 -1.33 -19.05
N LEU A 182 -19.28 -1.11 -17.92
CA LEU A 182 -18.66 -1.10 -16.60
C LEU A 182 -18.10 -2.47 -16.22
N GLN A 183 -18.80 -3.55 -16.58
CA GLN A 183 -18.26 -4.91 -16.44
C GLN A 183 -17.00 -5.09 -17.29
N ALA A 184 -16.98 -4.62 -18.54
CA ALA A 184 -15.76 -4.66 -19.35
C ALA A 184 -14.61 -3.83 -18.74
N ALA A 185 -14.90 -2.63 -18.26
CA ALA A 185 -13.93 -1.77 -17.58
C ALA A 185 -13.39 -2.39 -16.28
N SER A 186 -14.14 -3.28 -15.63
CA SER A 186 -13.69 -4.01 -14.43
C SER A 186 -12.47 -4.88 -14.68
N TYR A 187 -12.38 -5.51 -15.84
CA TYR A 187 -11.21 -6.28 -16.23
C TYR A 187 -10.01 -5.38 -16.56
N GLU A 188 -10.25 -4.27 -17.25
CA GLU A 188 -9.19 -3.30 -17.63
C GLU A 188 -8.59 -2.57 -16.42
N LEU A 189 -9.37 -2.31 -15.38
CA LEU A 189 -8.95 -1.61 -14.16
C LEU A 189 -8.63 -2.55 -13.00
N ASN A 190 -8.82 -3.86 -13.18
CA ASN A 190 -8.68 -4.89 -12.16
C ASN A 190 -9.37 -4.52 -10.83
N ARG A 191 -10.63 -4.08 -10.90
CA ARG A 191 -11.41 -3.68 -9.73
C ARG A 191 -12.89 -4.00 -9.91
N PRO A 192 -13.64 -4.29 -8.84
CA PRO A 192 -15.03 -4.72 -8.95
C PRO A 192 -15.96 -3.60 -9.44
N VAL A 193 -17.07 -3.99 -10.08
CA VAL A 193 -18.06 -3.04 -10.65
C VAL A 193 -18.66 -2.11 -9.57
N THR A 194 -18.80 -2.59 -8.34
CA THR A 194 -19.27 -1.81 -7.18
C THR A 194 -18.34 -0.65 -6.82
N GLU A 195 -17.13 -0.64 -7.35
CA GLU A 195 -16.11 0.38 -7.13
C GLU A 195 -15.85 1.25 -8.37
N MET A 196 -16.67 1.11 -9.42
CA MET A 196 -16.57 1.92 -10.63
C MET A 196 -17.30 3.25 -10.50
N GLY A 197 -17.03 4.15 -11.45
CA GLY A 197 -17.93 5.28 -11.71
C GLY A 197 -19.36 4.77 -11.94
N SER A 198 -20.32 5.38 -11.25
CA SER A 198 -21.74 4.99 -11.36
C SER A 198 -22.30 5.26 -12.77
N THR A 199 -23.44 4.67 -13.15
CA THR A 199 -24.08 5.00 -14.43
C THR A 199 -24.68 6.41 -14.39
N ALA A 200 -24.24 7.30 -15.28
CA ALA A 200 -24.68 8.70 -15.34
C ALA A 200 -26.06 8.89 -16.00
N ARG A 201 -27.15 8.44 -15.36
CA ARG A 201 -28.49 8.84 -15.84
C ARG A 201 -28.73 10.32 -15.52
N GLY A 202 -28.95 11.14 -16.56
CA GLY A 202 -29.39 12.53 -16.41
C GLY A 202 -28.30 13.61 -16.30
N ALA A 203 -27.02 13.27 -16.45
CA ALA A 203 -25.93 14.26 -16.32
C ALA A 203 -26.01 15.43 -17.34
N GLY A 204 -26.71 15.25 -18.46
CA GLY A 204 -26.85 16.25 -19.51
C GLY A 204 -27.90 17.34 -19.28
N SER A 205 -28.81 17.22 -18.31
CA SER A 205 -29.91 18.20 -18.16
C SER A 205 -29.49 19.53 -17.51
N SER A 206 -28.30 19.60 -16.91
CA SER A 206 -27.77 20.79 -16.21
C SER A 206 -26.41 21.27 -16.74
N GLY A 207 -26.06 20.93 -18.00
CA GLY A 207 -24.81 21.38 -18.63
C GLY A 207 -23.53 20.70 -18.15
N ALA A 208 -23.63 19.79 -17.17
CA ALA A 208 -22.55 18.96 -16.62
C ALA A 208 -21.31 19.73 -16.10
N SER A 209 -21.47 20.99 -15.67
CA SER A 209 -20.35 21.85 -15.27
C SER A 209 -19.51 21.24 -14.13
N HIS A 210 -20.15 20.67 -13.12
CA HIS A 210 -19.46 20.04 -11.97
C HIS A 210 -18.71 18.74 -12.36
N PRO A 211 -19.32 17.73 -13.02
CA PRO A 211 -18.57 16.57 -13.53
C PRO A 211 -17.38 16.94 -14.43
N MET A 212 -17.49 18.00 -15.23
CA MET A 212 -16.36 18.47 -16.04
C MET A 212 -15.24 19.06 -15.19
N ALA A 213 -15.55 19.80 -14.12
CA ALA A 213 -14.56 20.31 -13.18
C ALA A 213 -13.85 19.17 -12.42
N VAL A 214 -14.59 18.12 -12.04
CA VAL A 214 -14.04 16.89 -11.45
C VAL A 214 -13.05 16.24 -12.43
N ASN A 215 -13.43 16.07 -13.69
CA ASN A 215 -12.55 15.49 -14.71
C ASN A 215 -11.29 16.33 -14.95
N GLU A 216 -11.41 17.66 -15.03
CA GLU A 216 -10.24 18.53 -15.19
C GLU A 216 -9.34 18.52 -13.95
N THR A 217 -9.90 18.32 -12.76
CA THR A 217 -9.12 18.10 -11.52
C THR A 217 -8.29 16.81 -11.63
N VAL A 218 -8.90 15.71 -12.08
CA VAL A 218 -8.18 14.45 -12.32
C VAL A 218 -7.06 14.64 -13.35
N ILE A 219 -7.34 15.29 -14.48
CA ILE A 219 -6.31 15.52 -15.52
C ILE A 219 -5.17 16.39 -14.99
N ALA A 220 -5.47 17.42 -14.20
CA ALA A 220 -4.47 18.32 -13.64
C ALA A 220 -3.58 17.62 -12.60
N MET A 221 -4.14 16.69 -11.83
CA MET A 221 -3.40 15.85 -10.88
C MET A 221 -2.58 14.77 -11.60
N LEU A 222 -3.15 14.13 -12.62
CA LEU A 222 -2.54 13.00 -13.35
C LEU A 222 -1.40 13.43 -14.27
N ARG A 223 -1.46 14.66 -14.83
CA ARG A 223 -0.51 15.18 -15.83
C ARG A 223 -0.11 14.14 -16.91
N PRO A 224 -1.06 13.61 -17.70
CA PRO A 224 -0.77 12.54 -18.66
C PRO A 224 0.37 12.90 -19.62
N LYS A 225 1.42 12.05 -19.65
CA LYS A 225 2.62 12.28 -20.46
C LYS A 225 2.48 11.67 -21.85
N PRO A 226 2.89 12.37 -22.93
CA PRO A 226 2.85 11.81 -24.27
C PRO A 226 3.80 10.61 -24.40
N ASN A 227 3.41 9.61 -25.19
CA ASN A 227 4.27 8.49 -25.53
C ASN A 227 5.21 8.89 -26.69
N MET A 228 6.48 9.14 -26.38
CA MET A 228 7.47 9.59 -27.36
C MET A 228 7.76 8.55 -28.46
N ALA A 229 7.67 7.25 -28.17
CA ALA A 229 7.87 6.21 -29.18
C ALA A 229 6.86 6.33 -30.33
N ARG A 230 5.63 6.80 -30.04
CA ARG A 230 4.60 7.04 -31.04
C ARG A 230 4.83 8.32 -31.86
N LEU A 231 5.72 9.21 -31.42
CA LEU A 231 6.01 10.50 -32.06
C LEU A 231 7.33 10.52 -32.85
N THR A 232 8.05 9.40 -32.91
CA THR A 232 9.37 9.28 -33.56
C THR A 232 9.39 9.70 -35.04
N LYS A 233 8.25 9.58 -35.73
CA LYS A 233 8.09 9.96 -37.15
C LYS A 233 7.42 11.32 -37.35
N ASP A 234 7.00 11.98 -36.28
CA ASP A 234 6.35 13.30 -36.34
C ASP A 234 7.41 14.42 -36.50
N PRO A 235 7.03 15.62 -36.97
CA PRO A 235 7.99 16.73 -37.17
C PRO A 235 8.75 17.13 -35.89
N ALA A 236 9.97 17.64 -36.04
CA ALA A 236 10.85 17.98 -34.91
C ALA A 236 10.21 18.95 -33.89
N HIS A 237 9.42 19.94 -34.35
CA HIS A 237 8.73 20.86 -33.46
C HIS A 237 7.62 20.18 -32.63
N VAL A 238 6.96 19.14 -33.17
CA VAL A 238 5.99 18.32 -32.45
C VAL A 238 6.70 17.48 -31.39
N GLN A 239 7.83 16.86 -31.76
CA GLN A 239 8.64 16.07 -30.82
C GLN A 239 9.18 16.94 -29.69
N ALA A 240 9.68 18.15 -29.99
CA ALA A 240 10.17 19.08 -28.98
C ALA A 240 9.07 19.53 -28.01
N ALA A 241 7.87 19.86 -28.52
CA ALA A 241 6.74 20.23 -27.68
C ALA A 241 6.26 19.07 -26.79
N ALA A 242 6.25 17.83 -27.32
CA ALA A 242 5.92 16.65 -26.54
C ALA A 242 7.00 16.33 -25.49
N GLN A 243 8.28 16.49 -25.84
CA GLN A 243 9.40 16.30 -24.92
C GLN A 243 9.35 17.30 -23.76
N ALA A 244 9.05 18.57 -24.03
CA ALA A 244 8.84 19.56 -22.96
C ALA A 244 7.71 19.16 -21.98
N ALA A 245 6.67 18.48 -22.47
CA ALA A 245 5.63 17.93 -21.61
C ALA A 245 6.11 16.70 -20.83
N VAL A 246 6.96 15.85 -21.40
CA VAL A 246 7.63 14.75 -20.69
C VAL A 246 8.49 15.30 -19.55
N ASP A 247 9.35 16.28 -19.85
CA ASP A 247 10.33 16.86 -18.92
C ASP A 247 9.71 17.70 -17.79
N SER A 248 8.44 18.08 -17.91
CA SER A 248 7.72 18.73 -16.81
C SER A 248 7.60 17.81 -15.59
N PRO A 249 7.35 18.32 -14.37
CA PRO A 249 7.13 17.46 -13.21
C PRO A 249 6.03 16.42 -13.45
N ASP A 250 6.20 15.24 -12.88
CA ASP A 250 5.22 14.17 -12.99
C ASP A 250 3.92 14.52 -12.25
N GLY A 251 2.83 13.92 -12.74
CA GLY A 251 1.57 13.90 -12.02
C GLY A 251 1.59 12.83 -10.92
N ILE A 252 0.41 12.58 -10.34
CA ILE A 252 0.25 11.58 -9.29
C ILE A 252 -0.65 10.46 -9.80
N GLY A 253 -0.21 9.22 -9.59
CA GLY A 253 -0.97 8.02 -9.88
C GLY A 253 -1.14 7.73 -11.37
N THR A 254 -1.96 6.73 -11.62
CA THR A 254 -2.50 6.42 -12.95
C THR A 254 -4.01 6.63 -12.93
N ILE A 255 -4.70 6.57 -14.07
CA ILE A 255 -6.17 6.67 -14.08
C ILE A 255 -6.85 5.61 -13.18
N ALA A 256 -6.22 4.45 -12.97
CA ALA A 256 -6.71 3.41 -12.08
C ALA A 256 -6.61 3.78 -10.59
N SER A 257 -5.73 4.74 -10.24
CA SER A 257 -5.57 5.30 -8.90
C SER A 257 -6.68 6.28 -8.51
N TYR A 258 -7.63 6.57 -9.40
CA TYR A 258 -8.73 7.50 -9.16
C TYR A 258 -10.08 6.79 -9.11
N TRP A 259 -10.90 7.20 -8.15
CA TRP A 259 -12.31 6.85 -8.03
C TRP A 259 -13.13 8.12 -7.96
N THR A 260 -14.21 8.22 -8.73
CA THR A 260 -15.12 9.37 -8.66
C THR A 260 -16.44 9.01 -7.98
N GLU A 261 -17.07 9.98 -7.30
CA GLU A 261 -18.38 9.85 -6.64
C GLU A 261 -18.45 8.76 -5.56
N VAL A 262 -17.41 8.63 -4.75
CA VAL A 262 -17.31 7.56 -3.74
C VAL A 262 -18.19 7.87 -2.54
N SER A 263 -19.20 7.02 -2.31
CA SER A 263 -20.02 7.09 -1.09
C SER A 263 -19.18 6.79 0.15
N LEU A 264 -19.26 7.64 1.18
CA LEU A 264 -18.55 7.53 2.45
C LEU A 264 -19.55 7.28 3.59
N PRO A 265 -19.87 5.99 3.89
CA PRO A 265 -21.02 5.67 4.71
C PRO A 265 -20.77 6.01 6.18
N ALA A 266 -21.52 6.95 6.75
CA ALA A 266 -21.54 7.18 8.19
C ALA A 266 -22.30 6.06 8.94
N THR A 267 -23.26 5.42 8.27
CA THR A 267 -24.00 4.23 8.70
C THR A 267 -24.14 3.25 7.52
N GLY A 268 -24.57 2.01 7.75
CA GLY A 268 -24.70 1.00 6.67
C GLY A 268 -23.37 0.41 6.20
N THR A 269 -23.31 -0.18 5.02
CA THR A 269 -22.07 -0.80 4.47
C THR A 269 -21.57 -0.03 3.25
N TRP A 270 -20.43 -0.43 2.68
CA TRP A 270 -19.96 0.11 1.40
C TRP A 270 -20.98 -0.10 0.27
N ASN A 271 -21.64 -1.26 0.24
CA ASN A 271 -22.60 -1.63 -0.81
C ASN A 271 -24.03 -1.13 -0.53
N ALA A 272 -24.32 -0.80 0.73
CA ALA A 272 -25.61 -0.27 1.16
C ALA A 272 -25.37 0.91 2.13
N PRO A 273 -24.92 2.07 1.61
CA PRO A 273 -24.65 3.22 2.43
C PRO A 273 -25.93 3.72 3.09
N GLY A 274 -25.91 3.91 4.40
CA GLY A 274 -27.00 4.53 5.13
C GLY A 274 -27.05 6.06 4.90
N LYS A 275 -28.15 6.69 5.28
CA LYS A 275 -28.33 8.14 5.14
C LYS A 275 -27.30 8.91 5.99
N GLY A 276 -26.97 10.12 5.54
CA GLY A 276 -26.13 11.06 6.28
C GLY A 276 -24.62 10.87 6.16
N GLY A 277 -24.16 10.00 5.25
CA GLY A 277 -22.75 9.93 4.83
C GLY A 277 -22.35 11.09 3.93
N ALA A 278 -21.03 11.28 3.76
CA ALA A 278 -20.49 12.13 2.69
C ALA A 278 -20.47 11.34 1.37
N GLN A 279 -20.32 12.06 0.27
CA GLN A 279 -19.91 11.49 -1.01
C GLN A 279 -18.70 12.28 -1.47
N ALA A 280 -17.57 11.61 -1.67
CA ALA A 280 -16.37 12.23 -2.19
C ALA A 280 -16.45 12.36 -3.70
N ASP A 281 -16.14 13.54 -4.23
CA ASP A 281 -16.08 13.74 -5.67
C ASP A 281 -14.97 12.89 -6.29
N ILE A 282 -13.80 12.86 -5.64
CA ILE A 282 -12.66 12.02 -6.03
C ILE A 282 -12.01 11.41 -4.79
N VAL A 283 -11.62 10.14 -4.90
CA VAL A 283 -10.64 9.51 -4.02
C VAL A 283 -9.42 9.14 -4.85
N LEU A 284 -8.23 9.45 -4.33
CA LEU A 284 -6.94 9.13 -4.93
C LEU A 284 -6.15 8.23 -3.97
N ASN A 285 -5.73 7.07 -4.47
CA ASN A 285 -4.83 6.14 -3.78
C ASN A 285 -3.66 5.83 -4.71
N ALA A 286 -2.52 6.48 -4.44
CA ALA A 286 -1.29 6.37 -5.22
C ALA A 286 -0.08 6.33 -4.26
N PRO A 287 0.02 5.28 -3.42
CA PRO A 287 1.09 5.17 -2.42
C PRO A 287 2.49 5.20 -3.06
N GLN A 288 2.64 4.69 -4.29
CA GLN A 288 3.90 4.73 -5.04
C GLN A 288 4.40 6.16 -5.32
N ASP A 289 3.49 7.15 -5.32
CA ASP A 289 3.80 8.56 -5.57
C ASP A 289 3.76 9.40 -4.28
N GLY A 290 3.83 8.74 -3.11
CA GLY A 290 3.78 9.40 -1.81
C GLY A 290 2.38 9.87 -1.37
N VAL A 291 1.32 9.50 -2.10
CA VAL A 291 -0.08 9.81 -1.75
C VAL A 291 -0.83 8.54 -1.35
N PRO A 292 -0.71 8.09 -0.09
CA PRO A 292 -1.32 6.83 0.33
C PRO A 292 -2.84 6.88 0.29
N LEU A 293 -3.47 8.01 0.58
CA LEU A 293 -4.90 8.23 0.40
C LEU A 293 -5.19 9.72 0.43
N LEU A 294 -5.97 10.22 -0.52
CA LEU A 294 -6.43 11.61 -0.58
C LEU A 294 -7.88 11.66 -1.03
N PHE A 295 -8.72 12.35 -0.26
CA PHE A 295 -10.07 12.69 -0.67
C PHE A 295 -10.07 14.08 -1.28
N ILE A 296 -10.84 14.28 -2.34
CA ILE A 296 -10.91 15.56 -3.05
C ILE A 296 -12.38 15.94 -3.26
N GLU A 297 -12.70 17.17 -2.91
CA GLU A 297 -13.98 17.83 -3.19
C GLU A 297 -13.74 18.93 -4.22
N VAL A 298 -14.60 19.02 -5.22
CA VAL A 298 -14.52 20.01 -6.29
C VAL A 298 -15.71 20.95 -6.18
N ASP A 299 -15.49 22.15 -5.67
CA ASP A 299 -16.54 23.15 -5.55
C ASP A 299 -16.51 24.11 -6.75
N ASN A 300 -17.65 24.29 -7.39
CA ASN A 300 -17.84 25.27 -8.46
C ASN A 300 -18.03 26.71 -7.93
N CYS A 301 -17.69 26.97 -6.66
CA CYS A 301 -17.87 28.25 -5.98
C CYS A 301 -19.35 28.64 -5.85
N HIS A 302 -20.22 27.65 -5.63
CA HIS A 302 -21.63 27.88 -5.29
C HIS A 302 -21.88 27.68 -3.80
N GLU A 303 -21.08 26.84 -3.15
CA GLU A 303 -21.23 26.52 -1.73
C GLU A 303 -20.65 27.62 -0.83
N THR A 304 -21.32 27.84 0.29
CA THR A 304 -20.87 28.69 1.39
C THR A 304 -19.80 28.00 2.23
N ALA A 305 -19.09 28.77 3.05
CA ALA A 305 -18.13 28.20 3.99
C ALA A 305 -18.83 27.28 5.01
N GLU A 306 -20.06 27.59 5.39
CA GLU A 306 -20.87 26.80 6.33
C GLU A 306 -21.26 25.44 5.73
N GLU A 307 -21.69 25.40 4.46
CA GLU A 307 -22.00 24.16 3.75
C GLU A 307 -20.75 23.26 3.58
N LEU A 308 -19.62 23.87 3.22
CA LEU A 308 -18.33 23.16 3.13
C LEU A 308 -17.87 22.64 4.51
N ALA A 309 -18.10 23.40 5.59
CA ALA A 309 -17.81 22.95 6.94
C ALA A 309 -18.68 21.74 7.33
N GLU A 310 -19.98 21.74 6.99
CA GLU A 310 -20.87 20.61 7.23
C GLU A 310 -20.45 19.36 6.45
N LYS A 311 -19.95 19.53 5.20
CA LYS A 311 -19.34 18.43 4.45
C LYS A 311 -18.13 17.85 5.18
N LEU A 312 -17.22 18.70 5.64
CA LEU A 312 -16.03 18.26 6.38
C LEU A 312 -16.39 17.55 7.69
N GLU A 313 -17.50 17.90 8.34
CA GLU A 313 -18.04 17.14 9.48
C GLU A 313 -18.55 15.74 9.09
N LYS A 314 -19.16 15.59 7.91
CA LYS A 314 -19.54 14.27 7.37
C LYS A 314 -18.29 13.41 7.12
N TYR A 315 -17.23 13.99 6.56
CA TYR A 315 -15.92 13.33 6.44
C TYR A 315 -15.36 12.92 7.80
N ALA A 316 -15.35 13.81 8.78
CA ALA A 316 -14.86 13.52 10.13
C ALA A 316 -15.64 12.40 10.81
N ARG A 317 -16.97 12.32 10.61
CA ARG A 317 -17.80 11.20 11.08
C ARG A 317 -17.42 9.90 10.40
N PHE A 318 -17.24 9.91 9.10
CA PHE A 318 -16.82 8.73 8.34
C PHE A 318 -15.42 8.24 8.76
N PHE A 319 -14.43 9.13 8.92
CA PHE A 319 -13.07 8.76 9.30
C PHE A 319 -12.98 8.16 10.70
N ARG A 320 -13.82 8.62 11.63
CA ARG A 320 -13.93 8.08 12.99
C ARG A 320 -14.68 6.74 13.06
N ARG A 321 -15.45 6.41 12.04
CA ARG A 321 -16.29 5.22 12.02
C ARG A 321 -15.42 3.96 12.02
N LYS A 322 -15.66 3.07 12.97
CA LYS A 322 -15.02 1.76 13.04
C LYS A 322 -15.98 0.65 12.63
N VAL A 323 -15.42 -0.41 12.07
CA VAL A 323 -16.11 -1.66 11.73
C VAL A 323 -15.21 -2.83 12.08
N LYS A 324 -15.79 -4.02 12.31
CA LYS A 324 -15.02 -5.25 12.37
C LYS A 324 -14.64 -5.66 10.95
N ASP A 325 -13.35 -5.84 10.73
CA ASP A 325 -12.81 -6.32 9.46
C ASP A 325 -12.96 -7.86 9.37
N THR A 326 -12.57 -8.45 8.24
CA THR A 326 -12.61 -9.90 7.97
C THR A 326 -11.82 -10.74 8.98
N ASP A 327 -10.82 -10.15 9.64
CA ASP A 327 -10.04 -10.76 10.74
C ASP A 327 -10.71 -10.60 12.12
N GLY A 328 -11.91 -10.05 12.18
CA GLY A 328 -12.67 -9.78 13.40
C GLY A 328 -12.19 -8.58 14.21
N LYS A 329 -11.11 -7.90 13.79
CA LYS A 329 -10.55 -6.76 14.51
C LYS A 329 -11.26 -5.47 14.14
N GLU A 330 -11.49 -4.61 15.12
CA GLU A 330 -12.04 -3.28 14.85
C GLU A 330 -11.00 -2.36 14.21
N ARG A 331 -11.36 -1.78 13.07
CA ARG A 331 -10.52 -0.82 12.34
C ARG A 331 -11.39 0.32 11.79
N PRO A 332 -10.82 1.52 11.56
CA PRO A 332 -11.51 2.56 10.81
C PRO A 332 -12.02 2.02 9.47
N MET A 333 -13.27 2.31 9.12
CA MET A 333 -13.94 1.72 7.95
C MET A 333 -13.18 1.98 6.65
N TRP A 334 -12.62 3.16 6.48
CA TRP A 334 -11.81 3.50 5.31
C TRP A 334 -10.56 2.60 5.15
N ARG A 335 -10.01 2.05 6.25
CA ARG A 335 -8.88 1.11 6.21
C ARG A 335 -9.27 -0.30 5.73
N THR A 336 -10.55 -0.62 5.64
CA THR A 336 -11.02 -1.89 5.05
C THR A 336 -10.94 -1.88 3.52
N ARG A 337 -10.87 -0.68 2.92
CA ARG A 337 -10.81 -0.51 1.47
C ARG A 337 -9.45 -0.01 0.99
N TRP A 338 -8.81 0.89 1.75
CA TRP A 338 -7.52 1.45 1.38
C TRP A 338 -6.46 1.15 2.43
N THR A 339 -5.38 0.52 1.98
CA THR A 339 -4.22 0.24 2.82
C THR A 339 -3.35 1.48 2.92
N VAL A 340 -3.25 2.05 4.12
CA VAL A 340 -2.40 3.20 4.43
C VAL A 340 -1.42 2.79 5.52
N PRO A 341 -0.10 3.08 5.40
CA PRO A 341 0.86 2.81 6.46
C PRO A 341 0.41 3.38 7.81
N LYS A 342 0.73 2.69 8.90
CA LYS A 342 0.53 3.25 10.24
C LYS A 342 1.63 4.25 10.53
N GLY A 343 1.31 5.32 11.27
CA GLY A 343 2.30 6.24 11.78
C GLY A 343 3.25 5.55 12.76
N ARG A 344 4.51 6.03 12.81
CA ARG A 344 5.60 5.42 13.60
C ARG A 344 5.29 5.33 15.09
N TYR A 345 4.55 6.30 15.63
CA TYR A 345 4.22 6.38 17.06
C TYR A 345 2.77 5.92 17.33
N GLY A 346 2.19 5.16 16.40
CA GLY A 346 0.79 4.74 16.48
C GLY A 346 -0.21 5.86 16.21
N ASP A 347 0.26 7.01 15.74
CA ASP A 347 -0.61 8.09 15.28
C ASP A 347 -1.41 7.65 14.06
N GLU A 348 -2.71 7.93 14.10
CA GLU A 348 -3.65 7.67 13.03
C GLU A 348 -4.26 9.00 12.58
N PRO A 349 -3.48 9.86 11.90
CA PRO A 349 -4.06 11.05 11.29
C PRO A 349 -5.19 10.63 10.36
N HIS A 350 -6.27 11.39 10.38
CA HIS A 350 -7.32 11.16 9.40
C HIS A 350 -6.77 11.43 7.99
N PRO A 351 -7.31 10.76 6.96
CA PRO A 351 -6.89 11.02 5.60
C PRO A 351 -7.04 12.51 5.21
N PRO A 352 -6.15 13.04 4.37
CA PRO A 352 -6.25 14.40 3.86
C PRO A 352 -7.50 14.61 2.99
N VAL A 353 -8.05 15.82 3.05
CA VAL A 353 -9.12 16.32 2.18
C VAL A 353 -8.59 17.56 1.43
N LEU A 354 -8.60 17.49 0.10
CA LEU A 354 -8.27 18.59 -0.80
C LEU A 354 -9.56 19.22 -1.34
N LEU A 355 -9.71 20.52 -1.16
CA LEU A 355 -10.76 21.33 -1.76
C LEU A 355 -10.22 22.01 -3.01
N VAL A 356 -10.85 21.74 -4.15
CA VAL A 356 -10.50 22.33 -5.45
C VAL A 356 -11.59 23.29 -5.88
N PHE A 357 -11.26 24.59 -5.89
CA PHE A 357 -12.21 25.64 -6.25
C PHE A 357 -12.15 25.96 -7.73
N ASN A 358 -13.24 25.68 -8.43
CA ASN A 358 -13.47 26.07 -9.81
C ASN A 358 -14.35 27.32 -9.85
N ARG A 359 -13.80 28.47 -10.24
CA ARG A 359 -14.47 29.78 -10.17
C ARG A 359 -15.50 29.98 -11.28
N ILE A 360 -16.61 29.24 -11.21
CA ILE A 360 -17.78 29.40 -12.09
C ILE A 360 -18.89 30.17 -11.37
N GLY A 361 -19.11 29.87 -10.09
CA GLY A 361 -20.12 30.49 -9.25
C GLY A 361 -19.73 31.87 -8.71
N GLU A 362 -20.71 32.51 -8.06
CA GLU A 362 -20.61 33.88 -7.56
C GLU A 362 -19.74 34.02 -6.29
N ARG A 363 -19.46 32.92 -5.59
CA ARG A 363 -18.68 32.97 -4.34
C ARG A 363 -17.20 33.15 -4.64
N ASN A 364 -16.53 33.96 -3.80
CA ASN A 364 -15.10 34.20 -3.91
C ASN A 364 -14.32 33.28 -2.95
N PRO A 365 -13.51 32.34 -3.46
CA PRO A 365 -12.70 31.45 -2.61
C PRO A 365 -11.78 32.21 -1.64
N ASN A 366 -11.33 33.41 -1.98
CA ASN A 366 -10.46 34.21 -1.11
C ASN A 366 -11.19 34.69 0.17
N LEU A 367 -12.52 34.71 0.17
CA LEU A 367 -13.35 35.00 1.35
C LEU A 367 -13.86 33.71 2.00
N THR A 368 -14.24 32.72 1.18
CA THR A 368 -14.76 31.42 1.67
C THR A 368 -13.70 30.65 2.44
N VAL A 369 -12.47 30.56 1.94
CA VAL A 369 -11.40 29.74 2.55
C VAL A 369 -11.01 30.21 3.96
N PRO A 370 -10.75 31.51 4.23
CA PRO A 370 -10.47 31.97 5.59
C PRO A 370 -11.61 31.69 6.58
N ARG A 371 -12.86 31.91 6.16
CA ARG A 371 -14.04 31.61 7.00
C ARG A 371 -14.17 30.11 7.27
N LEU A 372 -13.98 29.29 6.24
CA LEU A 372 -14.01 27.84 6.36
C LEU A 372 -12.92 27.32 7.32
N GLN A 373 -11.72 27.89 7.22
CA GLN A 373 -10.60 27.57 8.11
C GLN A 373 -10.95 27.87 9.57
N GLU A 374 -11.64 28.98 9.85
CA GLU A 374 -12.13 29.31 11.19
C GLU A 374 -13.18 28.30 11.68
N LEU A 375 -14.22 28.05 10.88
CA LEU A 375 -15.35 27.17 11.23
C LEU A 375 -14.92 25.72 11.49
N THR A 376 -13.86 25.26 10.83
CA THR A 376 -13.41 23.86 10.88
C THR A 376 -12.18 23.67 11.75
N ARG A 377 -11.78 24.69 12.52
CA ARG A 377 -10.54 24.68 13.33
C ARG A 377 -10.37 23.42 14.17
N HIS A 378 -11.43 22.95 14.83
CA HIS A 378 -11.42 21.75 15.66
C HIS A 378 -11.12 20.46 14.88
N LEU A 379 -11.37 20.42 13.57
CA LEU A 379 -11.13 19.28 12.70
C LEU A 379 -9.66 19.16 12.27
N TRP A 380 -8.95 20.27 12.06
CA TRP A 380 -7.61 20.25 11.46
C TRP A 380 -6.50 20.76 12.37
N GLN A 381 -6.80 21.53 13.42
CA GLN A 381 -5.79 22.11 14.29
C GLN A 381 -5.08 21.00 15.07
N GLY A 382 -3.79 20.81 14.79
CA GLY A 382 -2.93 19.89 15.51
C GLY A 382 -2.44 20.47 16.84
N GLU A 383 -1.93 19.59 17.69
CA GLU A 383 -1.34 19.95 18.98
C GLU A 383 0.15 20.22 18.80
N ARG A 384 0.63 21.36 19.31
CA ARG A 384 2.05 21.71 19.22
C ARG A 384 2.84 20.96 20.29
N LEU A 385 3.82 20.15 19.88
CA LEU A 385 4.66 19.38 20.79
C LEU A 385 5.95 20.13 21.19
N PRO A 386 6.55 19.79 22.35
CA PRO A 386 7.93 20.15 22.66
C PRO A 386 8.85 19.65 21.53
N GLY A 387 9.58 20.55 20.87
CA GLY A 387 10.31 20.25 19.63
C GLY A 387 9.77 20.96 18.37
N GLY A 388 8.71 21.75 18.50
CA GLY A 388 8.32 22.76 17.50
C GLY A 388 7.51 22.26 16.30
N HIS A 389 7.18 20.97 16.26
CA HIS A 389 6.28 20.39 15.26
C HIS A 389 4.87 20.15 15.85
N HIS A 390 3.88 19.93 14.98
CA HIS A 390 2.51 19.64 15.40
C HIS A 390 2.20 18.15 15.24
N LEU A 391 1.48 17.58 16.19
CA LEU A 391 0.84 16.28 16.08
C LEU A 391 -0.58 16.46 15.55
N TYR A 392 -0.94 15.68 14.53
CA TYR A 392 -2.25 15.74 13.86
C TYR A 392 -3.06 14.46 14.08
N ASP A 393 -2.86 13.77 15.20
CA ASP A 393 -3.62 12.54 15.50
C ASP A 393 -5.12 12.81 15.47
N ARG A 394 -5.87 12.00 14.71
CA ARG A 394 -7.31 12.17 14.45
C ARG A 394 -7.74 13.55 13.92
N LYS A 395 -6.79 14.35 13.43
CA LYS A 395 -7.05 15.61 12.72
C LYS A 395 -7.04 15.37 11.23
N ILE A 396 -7.84 16.15 10.51
CA ILE A 396 -7.94 16.11 9.05
C ILE A 396 -6.98 17.15 8.48
N PRO A 397 -6.00 16.73 7.66
CA PRO A 397 -5.35 17.65 6.75
C PRO A 397 -6.34 18.27 5.76
N ILE A 398 -6.62 19.56 5.90
CA ILE A 398 -7.49 20.28 4.96
C ILE A 398 -6.63 21.19 4.10
N ILE A 399 -6.67 20.95 2.79
CA ILE A 399 -5.89 21.66 1.78
C ILE A 399 -6.85 22.35 0.82
N ALA A 400 -6.52 23.54 0.36
CA ALA A 400 -7.28 24.26 -0.65
C ALA A 400 -6.39 24.66 -1.85
N VAL A 401 -6.96 24.61 -3.05
CA VAL A 401 -6.33 25.08 -4.29
C VAL A 401 -7.39 25.56 -5.29
N GLY A 402 -7.04 26.49 -6.18
CA GLY A 402 -7.89 26.83 -7.33
C GLY A 402 -7.63 25.90 -8.52
N LEU A 403 -8.67 25.47 -9.25
CA LEU A 403 -8.52 24.55 -10.38
C LEU A 403 -7.57 25.08 -11.47
N ASN A 404 -7.60 26.38 -11.77
CA ASN A 404 -6.69 26.96 -12.76
C ASN A 404 -5.22 26.90 -12.32
N GLN A 405 -4.95 27.18 -11.04
CA GLN A 405 -3.61 27.08 -10.45
C GLN A 405 -3.12 25.62 -10.48
N LEU A 406 -4.01 24.68 -10.17
CA LEU A 406 -3.71 23.24 -10.25
C LEU A 406 -3.41 22.81 -11.70
N ARG A 407 -4.15 23.29 -12.69
CA ARG A 407 -3.91 22.99 -14.12
C ARG A 407 -2.58 23.56 -14.62
N GLU A 408 -2.22 24.75 -14.17
CA GLU A 408 -0.99 25.43 -14.58
C GLU A 408 0.24 24.80 -13.92
N HIS A 409 0.23 24.65 -12.59
CA HIS A 409 1.41 24.27 -11.81
C HIS A 409 1.45 22.79 -11.40
N GLY A 410 0.30 22.10 -11.40
CA GLY A 410 0.21 20.67 -11.10
C GLY A 410 0.43 20.37 -9.61
N PRO A 411 0.50 19.09 -9.23
CA PRO A 411 0.65 18.70 -7.82
C PRO A 411 2.02 19.05 -7.22
N ALA A 412 3.06 19.16 -8.04
CA ALA A 412 4.40 19.57 -7.63
C ALA A 412 4.55 21.10 -7.48
N GLY A 413 3.56 21.88 -7.95
CA GLY A 413 3.58 23.33 -7.84
C GLY A 413 3.31 23.83 -6.42
N PRO A 414 3.99 24.90 -5.95
CA PRO A 414 3.72 25.50 -4.65
C PRO A 414 2.47 26.39 -4.73
N VAL A 415 1.29 25.77 -4.83
CA VAL A 415 -0.01 26.45 -4.98
C VAL A 415 -1.06 26.00 -3.97
N PHE A 416 -0.72 25.04 -3.11
CA PHE A 416 -1.65 24.45 -2.15
C PHE A 416 -1.60 25.18 -0.82
N ALA A 417 -2.75 25.62 -0.32
CA ALA A 417 -2.89 26.22 1.00
C ALA A 417 -3.34 25.16 2.02
N ARG A 418 -2.44 24.74 2.91
CA ARG A 418 -2.77 23.86 4.04
C ARG A 418 -3.27 24.67 5.22
N PHE A 419 -4.47 24.35 5.72
CA PHE A 419 -5.05 25.04 6.88
C PHE A 419 -4.12 24.93 8.09
N GLY A 420 -3.91 26.06 8.77
CA GLY A 420 -2.99 26.17 9.90
C GLY A 420 -1.51 26.33 9.54
N ARG A 421 -1.16 26.42 8.26
CA ARG A 421 0.19 26.70 7.80
C ARG A 421 0.24 27.99 6.99
N SER A 422 1.38 28.67 7.04
CA SER A 422 1.65 29.88 6.28
C SER A 422 2.23 29.54 4.91
N GLY A 423 1.78 30.26 3.88
CA GLY A 423 2.33 30.19 2.54
C GLY A 423 1.86 28.97 1.73
N PRO A 424 1.95 29.07 0.39
CA PRO A 424 1.62 27.97 -0.47
C PRO A 424 2.71 26.88 -0.44
N GLN A 425 2.29 25.63 -0.57
CA GLN A 425 3.11 24.43 -0.49
C GLN A 425 2.88 23.56 -1.74
N THR A 426 3.79 22.63 -2.00
CA THR A 426 3.51 21.50 -2.91
C THR A 426 2.45 20.58 -2.30
N LEU A 427 1.79 19.73 -3.11
CA LEU A 427 0.76 18.84 -2.55
C LEU A 427 1.34 17.87 -1.50
N LEU A 428 2.52 17.29 -1.75
CA LEU A 428 3.15 16.33 -0.83
C LEU A 428 3.48 16.97 0.52
N GLU A 429 4.04 18.18 0.52
CA GLU A 429 4.28 18.94 1.75
C GLU A 429 2.97 19.31 2.46
N ALA A 430 1.95 19.66 1.68
CA ALA A 430 0.64 20.07 2.18
C ALA A 430 -0.13 18.91 2.81
N ILE A 431 -0.02 17.66 2.31
CA ILE A 431 -0.63 16.48 2.94
C ILE A 431 0.23 15.94 4.10
N GLY A 432 1.56 16.00 3.97
CA GLY A 432 2.52 15.44 4.92
C GLY A 432 2.77 16.30 6.17
N ASN A 433 3.78 15.90 6.95
CA ASN A 433 4.22 16.64 8.14
C ASN A 433 5.74 16.80 8.15
N PRO A 434 6.31 17.61 7.21
CA PRO A 434 7.75 17.67 6.99
C PRO A 434 8.54 18.10 8.23
N ARG A 435 7.96 18.92 9.12
CA ARG A 435 8.60 19.32 10.38
C ARG A 435 8.71 18.16 11.37
N ARG A 436 7.72 17.27 11.41
CA ARG A 436 7.77 16.06 12.22
C ARG A 436 8.73 15.06 11.59
N GLU A 437 8.64 14.83 10.28
CA GLU A 437 9.56 13.94 9.56
C GLU A 437 11.03 14.34 9.79
N ALA A 438 11.33 15.65 9.75
CA ALA A 438 12.65 16.16 10.09
C ALA A 438 13.04 15.96 11.57
N ALA A 439 12.07 16.02 12.50
CA ALA A 439 12.33 15.72 13.91
C ALA A 439 12.61 14.23 14.14
N ASP A 440 11.79 13.37 13.53
CA ASP A 440 11.95 11.91 13.57
C ASP A 440 13.28 11.47 12.95
N ALA A 441 13.72 12.14 11.87
CA ALA A 441 15.02 11.89 11.23
C ALA A 441 16.19 12.25 12.16
N ARG A 442 16.15 13.41 12.81
CA ARG A 442 17.16 13.80 13.81
C ARG A 442 17.22 12.80 14.97
N GLU A 443 16.06 12.38 15.49
CA GLU A 443 16.01 11.39 16.57
C GLU A 443 16.61 10.04 16.14
N GLN A 444 16.38 9.61 14.89
CA GLN A 444 16.99 8.40 14.34
C GLN A 444 18.51 8.51 14.23
N GLU A 445 19.02 9.65 13.76
CA GLU A 445 20.46 9.88 13.66
C GLU A 445 21.11 9.86 15.04
N GLU A 446 20.52 10.53 16.03
CA GLU A 446 21.00 10.50 17.41
C GLU A 446 20.94 9.09 18.01
N ALA A 447 19.87 8.34 17.77
CA ALA A 447 19.75 6.95 18.23
C ALA A 447 20.82 6.04 17.60
N LYS A 448 21.11 6.21 16.31
CA LYS A 448 22.19 5.51 15.62
C LYS A 448 23.55 5.88 16.21
N ALA A 449 23.79 7.17 16.48
CA ALA A 449 25.02 7.63 17.12
C ALA A 449 25.20 7.04 18.53
N ARG A 450 24.14 7.03 19.35
CA ARG A 450 24.15 6.39 20.68
C ARG A 450 24.43 4.89 20.61
N ALA A 451 23.79 4.18 19.68
CA ALA A 451 24.02 2.75 19.48
C ALA A 451 25.47 2.46 19.04
N ALA A 452 26.02 3.27 18.13
CA ALA A 452 27.40 3.14 17.68
C ALA A 452 28.40 3.43 18.81
N ALA A 453 28.15 4.46 19.63
CA ALA A 453 28.97 4.78 20.79
C ALA A 453 28.96 3.63 21.82
N TYR A 454 27.78 3.09 22.13
CA TYR A 454 27.63 1.94 23.03
C TYR A 454 28.35 0.69 22.50
N GLN A 455 28.24 0.39 21.21
CA GLN A 455 28.98 -0.72 20.61
C GLN A 455 30.50 -0.50 20.64
N ALA A 456 30.98 0.73 20.46
CA ALA A 456 32.39 1.05 20.57
C ALA A 456 32.90 0.87 22.01
N GLU A 457 32.10 1.26 23.02
CA GLU A 457 32.40 1.04 24.43
C GLU A 457 32.46 -0.45 24.77
N LEU A 458 31.47 -1.25 24.33
CA LEU A 458 31.50 -2.70 24.50
C LEU A 458 32.74 -3.34 23.87
N ARG A 459 33.15 -2.89 22.68
CA ARG A 459 34.37 -3.37 22.03
C ARG A 459 35.63 -3.01 22.82
N ARG A 460 35.72 -1.79 23.36
CA ARG A 460 36.84 -1.36 24.20
C ARG A 460 36.89 -2.18 25.49
N ALA A 461 35.76 -2.35 26.17
CA ALA A 461 35.67 -3.16 27.38
C ALA A 461 36.07 -4.62 27.11
N ALA A 462 35.62 -5.20 25.99
CA ALA A 462 36.01 -6.55 25.57
C ALA A 462 37.51 -6.65 25.25
N GLN A 463 38.10 -5.64 24.60
CA GLN A 463 39.54 -5.58 24.32
C GLN A 463 40.36 -5.45 25.61
N GLU A 464 39.94 -4.58 26.53
CA GLU A 464 40.60 -4.42 27.83
C GLU A 464 40.50 -5.71 28.66
N GLN A 465 39.34 -6.37 28.66
CA GLN A 465 39.17 -7.64 29.34
C GLN A 465 40.02 -8.74 28.70
N ALA A 466 40.08 -8.82 27.37
CA ALA A 466 40.96 -9.75 26.66
C ALA A 466 42.44 -9.47 26.95
N ALA A 467 42.84 -8.19 27.02
CA ALA A 467 44.20 -7.79 27.36
C ALA A 467 44.55 -8.16 28.81
N LYS A 468 43.63 -7.94 29.77
CA LYS A 468 43.78 -8.38 31.16
C LYS A 468 43.91 -9.90 31.27
N GLN A 469 43.03 -10.64 30.60
CA GLN A 469 43.10 -12.11 30.56
C GLN A 469 44.39 -12.61 29.92
N ALA A 470 44.88 -11.95 28.86
CA ALA A 470 46.15 -12.29 28.22
C ALA A 470 47.35 -12.01 29.15
N ALA A 471 47.33 -10.89 29.88
CA ALA A 471 48.35 -10.54 30.85
C ALA A 471 48.35 -11.48 32.06
N GLU A 472 47.16 -11.81 32.60
CA GLU A 472 46.99 -12.79 33.68
C GLU A 472 47.41 -14.19 33.24
N ARG A 473 47.05 -14.58 32.00
CA ARG A 473 47.55 -15.81 31.38
C ARG A 473 49.06 -15.76 31.42
N GLU A 474 49.71 -14.82 30.73
CA GLU A 474 51.17 -14.67 30.64
C GLU A 474 51.89 -14.66 32.00
N ALA A 475 51.31 -14.02 33.03
CA ALA A 475 51.85 -14.02 34.38
C ALA A 475 51.88 -15.43 35.02
N ARG A 476 50.92 -16.30 34.65
CA ARG A 476 50.87 -17.72 35.07
C ARG A 476 51.72 -18.64 34.19
N ARG A 477 52.53 -18.12 33.26
CA ARG A 477 53.35 -18.94 32.35
C ARG A 477 54.34 -19.80 33.12
N PRO A 478 54.23 -21.14 33.03
CA PRO A 478 55.16 -22.02 33.72
C PRO A 478 56.60 -21.81 33.23
N VAL A 479 57.54 -21.99 34.14
CA VAL A 479 58.97 -22.04 33.86
C VAL A 479 59.45 -23.49 33.92
N CYS A 480 60.38 -23.84 33.05
CA CYS A 480 60.99 -25.16 33.03
C CYS A 480 61.81 -25.39 34.30
N THR A 481 61.54 -26.47 35.04
CA THR A 481 62.34 -26.82 36.22
C THR A 481 63.75 -27.31 35.87
N GLY A 482 63.98 -27.75 34.62
CA GLY A 482 65.30 -28.20 34.15
C GLY A 482 66.25 -27.08 33.74
N CYS A 483 65.76 -26.00 33.12
CA CYS A 483 66.62 -24.92 32.58
C CYS A 483 66.17 -23.49 32.93
N GLY A 484 65.07 -23.31 33.68
CA GLY A 484 64.56 -22.01 34.12
C GLY A 484 63.85 -21.17 33.05
N THR A 485 63.86 -21.57 31.77
CA THR A 485 63.20 -20.81 30.70
C THR A 485 61.68 -20.95 30.77
N LYS A 486 60.96 -19.85 30.55
CA LYS A 486 59.50 -19.84 30.36
C LYS A 486 59.08 -20.77 29.22
N PHE A 487 57.94 -21.44 29.35
CA PHE A 487 57.39 -22.30 28.31
C PHE A 487 57.00 -21.49 27.07
N THR A 488 57.17 -22.06 25.88
CA THR A 488 56.57 -21.51 24.65
C THR A 488 55.05 -21.67 24.70
N ASP A 489 54.29 -20.90 23.90
CA ASP A 489 52.82 -21.07 23.84
C ASP A 489 52.42 -22.49 23.48
N ALA A 490 53.09 -23.11 22.50
CA ALA A 490 52.84 -24.50 22.10
C ALA A 490 53.09 -25.48 23.26
N ARG A 491 54.20 -25.33 24.00
CA ARG A 491 54.50 -26.18 25.16
C ARG A 491 53.47 -26.00 26.26
N TRP A 492 53.14 -24.74 26.58
CA TRP A 492 52.17 -24.43 27.61
C TRP A 492 50.79 -24.98 27.30
N GLU A 493 50.35 -24.88 26.05
CA GLU A 493 49.09 -25.48 25.60
C GLU A 493 49.12 -27.02 25.68
N ALA A 494 50.27 -27.64 25.39
CA ALA A 494 50.44 -29.09 25.45
C ALA A 494 50.43 -29.66 26.89
N VAL A 495 50.83 -28.87 27.89
CA VAL A 495 50.83 -29.30 29.30
C VAL A 495 49.57 -28.93 30.07
N GLN A 496 48.73 -28.06 29.52
CA GLN A 496 47.41 -27.78 30.08
C GLN A 496 46.58 -29.07 30.04
N PRO A 497 45.86 -29.42 31.13
CA PRO A 497 44.95 -30.54 31.10
C PRO A 497 43.86 -30.26 30.06
N LYS A 498 43.99 -30.88 28.88
CA LYS A 498 42.88 -31.08 27.96
C LYS A 498 42.01 -32.21 28.54
N ASP A 499 40.73 -32.24 28.17
CA ASP A 499 39.64 -33.07 28.70
C ASP A 499 40.05 -34.45 29.29
N TRP A 500 39.22 -34.99 30.18
CA TRP A 500 39.43 -36.22 30.98
C TRP A 500 39.96 -37.49 30.26
N GLY A 501 40.05 -37.52 28.93
CA GLY A 501 40.61 -38.62 28.12
C GLY A 501 41.87 -38.29 27.30
N ALA A 502 42.43 -37.08 27.37
CA ALA A 502 43.67 -36.75 26.66
C ALA A 502 44.89 -37.35 27.39
N ALA A 503 45.84 -37.91 26.63
CA ALA A 503 47.09 -38.42 27.18
C ALA A 503 47.82 -37.31 27.93
N LYS A 504 47.92 -37.43 29.26
CA LYS A 504 48.65 -36.47 30.09
C LYS A 504 50.10 -36.38 29.62
N ASP A 505 50.59 -35.16 29.43
CA ASP A 505 52.01 -34.96 29.15
C ASP A 505 52.83 -35.60 30.28
N SER A 506 53.75 -36.49 29.92
CA SER A 506 54.53 -37.27 30.89
C SER A 506 55.49 -36.40 31.72
N HIS A 507 55.82 -35.20 31.25
CA HIS A 507 56.77 -34.30 31.91
C HIS A 507 56.26 -32.86 31.90
N PRO A 508 55.14 -32.57 32.59
CA PRO A 508 54.44 -31.29 32.49
C PRO A 508 55.26 -30.09 33.01
N GLN A 509 56.33 -30.36 33.77
CA GLN A 509 57.21 -29.35 34.37
C GLN A 509 58.47 -29.03 33.51
N LEU A 510 58.68 -29.74 32.40
CA LEU A 510 59.86 -29.56 31.53
C LEU A 510 59.49 -28.89 30.20
N CYS A 511 60.39 -28.06 29.64
CA CYS A 511 60.29 -27.56 28.25
C CYS A 511 60.56 -28.68 27.24
N ASP A 512 60.24 -28.49 25.96
CA ASP A 512 60.37 -29.55 24.94
C ASP A 512 61.79 -30.10 24.79
N THR A 513 62.80 -29.26 24.98
CA THR A 513 64.22 -29.66 24.93
C THR A 513 64.58 -30.51 26.14
N CYS A 514 64.26 -30.04 27.35
CA CYS A 514 64.50 -30.80 28.59
C CYS A 514 63.68 -32.10 28.64
N LYS A 515 62.44 -32.10 28.12
CA LYS A 515 61.61 -33.29 27.99
C LYS A 515 62.26 -34.32 27.07
N ARG A 516 62.73 -33.91 25.88
CA ARG A 516 63.42 -34.81 24.95
C ARG A 516 64.68 -35.41 25.56
N ALA A 517 65.48 -34.61 26.27
CA ALA A 517 66.63 -35.10 27.01
C ALA A 517 66.26 -36.09 28.13
N ALA A 518 65.19 -35.80 28.89
CA ALA A 518 64.70 -36.69 29.95
C ALA A 518 64.18 -38.03 29.39
N VAL A 519 63.44 -38.00 28.28
CA VAL A 519 62.94 -39.21 27.61
C VAL A 519 64.10 -40.02 27.03
N ALA A 520 65.09 -39.39 26.40
CA ALA A 520 66.27 -40.07 25.88
C ALA A 520 67.09 -40.72 27.01
N ALA A 521 67.30 -40.01 28.13
CA ALA A 521 67.99 -40.56 29.30
C ALA A 521 67.23 -41.70 30.00
N ALA A 522 65.89 -41.73 29.89
CA ALA A 522 65.07 -42.83 30.38
C ALA A 522 65.10 -44.05 29.44
N GLN A 523 65.16 -43.83 28.13
CA GLN A 523 65.28 -44.89 27.12
C GLN A 523 66.67 -45.54 27.13
N GLU A 524 67.75 -44.78 27.34
CA GLU A 524 69.11 -45.34 27.48
C GLU A 524 69.29 -46.20 28.74
N ARG A 525 68.41 -46.08 29.74
CA ARG A 525 68.38 -46.95 30.92
C ARG A 525 67.56 -48.24 30.71
N GLN A 526 66.90 -48.40 29.57
CA GLN A 526 66.09 -49.57 29.25
C GLN A 526 66.55 -50.20 27.93
N GLU A 527 67.55 -51.09 27.98
CA GLU A 527 67.49 -52.47 27.44
C GLU A 527 68.84 -53.22 27.56
N PRO A 528 68.87 -54.59 27.51
CA PRO A 528 67.75 -55.53 27.36
C PRO A 528 67.75 -56.68 28.40
N VAL A 529 66.60 -57.11 28.90
CA VAL A 529 66.26 -58.54 29.13
C VAL A 529 64.74 -58.65 29.20
N ARG A 530 64.12 -59.35 28.24
CA ARG A 530 62.74 -59.84 28.37
C ARG A 530 62.77 -61.36 28.25
N GLY A 531 62.82 -62.01 29.40
CA GLY A 531 62.58 -63.43 29.63
C GLY A 531 61.25 -63.63 30.37
N GLU A 532 60.68 -64.82 30.21
CA GLU A 532 59.28 -65.21 30.44
C GLU A 532 58.87 -65.42 31.92
N ALA A 533 57.57 -65.77 32.08
CA ALA A 533 56.77 -66.15 33.26
C ALA A 533 56.06 -64.98 33.96
N GLY A 534 54.78 -65.04 34.34
CA GLY A 534 53.74 -66.06 34.30
C GLY A 534 52.40 -65.41 34.69
N ALA A 535 51.32 -66.19 34.64
CA ALA A 535 49.92 -65.80 34.82
C ALA A 535 49.61 -65.00 36.10
N ASP A 536 48.68 -64.05 36.03
CA ASP A 536 47.42 -64.06 36.81
C ASP A 536 46.61 -62.76 36.64
N ASP A 537 45.29 -62.92 36.78
CA ASP A 537 44.17 -61.98 36.60
C ASP A 537 44.40 -60.50 36.96
N PHE A 538 44.14 -59.59 36.00
CA PHE A 538 43.97 -58.16 36.32
C PHE A 538 43.09 -57.42 35.29
N TRP A 539 41.80 -57.74 35.25
CA TRP A 539 40.81 -56.78 34.74
C TRP A 539 40.53 -55.75 35.83
N LEU A 540 41.09 -54.55 35.72
CA LEU A 540 40.59 -53.39 36.45
C LEU A 540 39.13 -53.19 36.04
N ALA A 541 38.22 -53.33 37.00
CA ALA A 541 36.82 -53.01 36.83
C ALA A 541 36.70 -51.58 36.26
N PRO A 542 36.01 -51.37 35.12
CA PRO A 542 35.67 -50.01 34.71
C PRO A 542 34.80 -49.43 35.82
N GLU A 543 35.22 -48.31 36.41
CA GLU A 543 34.45 -47.59 37.42
C GLU A 543 33.02 -47.43 36.89
N ARG A 544 32.05 -47.99 37.63
CA ARG A 544 30.64 -47.90 37.26
C ARG A 544 30.27 -46.41 37.27
N PRO A 545 29.67 -45.88 36.20
CA PRO A 545 29.22 -44.50 36.21
C PRO A 545 28.28 -44.28 37.40
N VAL A 546 28.37 -43.09 37.98
CA VAL A 546 27.46 -42.61 39.01
C VAL A 546 26.43 -41.68 38.38
N CYS A 547 25.22 -41.66 38.94
CA CYS A 547 24.17 -40.75 38.52
C CYS A 547 24.63 -39.30 38.69
N THR A 548 24.53 -38.50 37.64
CA THR A 548 24.94 -37.08 37.71
C THR A 548 24.05 -36.24 38.62
N GLU A 549 22.86 -36.73 38.98
CA GLU A 549 21.93 -36.03 39.87
C GLU A 549 22.06 -36.45 41.33
N CYS A 550 22.10 -37.76 41.61
CA CYS A 550 22.08 -38.27 42.99
C CYS A 550 23.39 -38.95 43.43
N GLY A 551 24.37 -39.13 42.54
CA GLY A 551 25.65 -39.78 42.85
C GLY A 551 25.59 -41.30 43.05
N ALA A 552 24.42 -41.92 42.93
CA ALA A 552 24.28 -43.37 43.09
C ALA A 552 24.97 -44.14 41.94
N ALA A 553 25.69 -45.21 42.28
CA ALA A 553 26.28 -46.10 41.29
C ALA A 553 25.18 -46.78 40.45
N PHE A 554 25.41 -46.93 39.15
CA PHE A 554 24.45 -47.59 38.27
C PHE A 554 24.30 -49.07 38.64
N THR A 555 23.07 -49.58 38.62
CA THR A 555 22.81 -51.02 38.69
C THR A 555 23.34 -51.72 37.43
N ASP A 556 23.62 -53.02 37.52
CA ASP A 556 24.16 -53.79 36.39
C ASP A 556 23.22 -53.78 35.18
N GLU A 557 21.91 -53.76 35.41
CA GLU A 557 20.88 -53.65 34.39
C GLU A 557 20.91 -52.29 33.69
N ARG A 558 21.07 -51.19 34.46
CA ARG A 558 21.15 -49.84 33.92
C ARG A 558 22.45 -49.62 33.14
N TRP A 559 23.56 -50.15 33.63
CA TRP A 559 24.85 -50.11 32.93
C TRP A 559 24.84 -50.92 31.62
N LYS A 560 24.14 -52.06 31.58
CA LYS A 560 23.94 -52.82 30.33
C LYS A 560 23.03 -52.08 29.34
N ALA A 561 22.03 -51.34 29.83
CA ALA A 561 21.11 -50.57 28.99
C ALA A 561 21.79 -49.39 28.27
N THR A 562 22.77 -48.73 28.90
CA THR A 562 23.52 -47.64 28.27
C THR A 562 24.58 -48.11 27.26
N LYS A 563 25.00 -49.39 27.32
CA LYS A 563 26.03 -49.96 26.42
C LYS A 563 25.50 -50.64 25.15
N ARG A 564 24.20 -50.90 25.01
CA ARG A 564 23.67 -51.57 23.80
C ARG A 564 23.63 -50.62 22.61
N VAL A 565 24.66 -50.70 21.75
CA VAL A 565 24.66 -50.19 20.38
C VAL A 565 24.39 -51.34 19.41
N GLY A 566 23.14 -51.43 18.95
CA GLY A 566 22.68 -52.33 17.90
C GLY A 566 21.45 -51.72 17.23
N TRP A 567 21.38 -51.79 15.90
CA TRP A 567 20.49 -51.01 15.01
C TRP A 567 18.96 -51.16 15.21
N THR A 568 18.50 -51.86 16.24
CA THR A 568 17.06 -52.12 16.49
C THR A 568 16.59 -51.78 17.91
N ALA A 569 17.43 -51.19 18.77
CA ALA A 569 17.00 -50.72 20.10
C ALA A 569 17.34 -49.24 20.32
N SER A 570 16.34 -48.45 20.69
CA SER A 570 16.53 -47.02 21.00
C SER A 570 17.39 -46.87 22.28
N PRO A 571 18.42 -46.00 22.27
CA PRO A 571 19.21 -45.74 23.47
C PRO A 571 18.35 -45.16 24.59
N ALA A 572 18.76 -45.38 25.85
CA ALA A 572 18.11 -44.76 27.01
C ALA A 572 18.12 -43.24 26.84
N LYS A 573 16.97 -42.58 27.04
CA LYS A 573 16.79 -41.14 26.81
C LYS A 573 17.74 -40.26 27.63
N HIS A 574 18.03 -40.66 28.87
CA HIS A 574 18.96 -39.95 29.76
C HIS A 574 20.08 -40.88 30.26
N PRO A 575 21.15 -41.09 29.46
CA PRO A 575 22.18 -42.09 29.75
C PRO A 575 23.07 -41.75 30.96
N SER A 576 23.00 -40.53 31.50
CA SER A 576 23.75 -40.08 32.69
C SER A 576 22.98 -40.21 34.02
N LEU A 577 21.71 -40.61 33.99
CA LEU A 577 20.86 -40.76 35.19
C LEU A 577 20.69 -42.23 35.59
N CYS A 578 20.61 -42.50 36.90
CA CYS A 578 20.17 -43.80 37.40
C CYS A 578 18.68 -44.02 37.11
N GLY A 579 18.19 -45.27 37.22
CA GLY A 579 16.81 -45.61 36.90
C GLY A 579 15.76 -44.78 37.63
N ASP A 580 15.99 -44.47 38.91
CA ASP A 580 15.04 -43.69 39.73
C ASP A 580 15.01 -42.22 39.33
N CYS A 581 16.17 -41.63 39.05
CA CYS A 581 16.28 -40.25 38.57
C CYS A 581 15.71 -40.09 37.15
N ASP A 582 15.97 -41.06 36.26
CA ASP A 582 15.42 -41.11 34.90
C ASP A 582 13.89 -41.17 34.94
N GLN A 583 13.32 -42.01 35.82
CA GLN A 583 11.87 -42.11 36.00
C GLN A 583 11.26 -40.82 36.58
N ARG A 584 11.91 -40.20 37.58
CA ARG A 584 11.45 -38.90 38.11
C ARG A 584 11.49 -37.80 37.05
N PHE A 585 12.48 -37.84 36.15
CA PHE A 585 12.58 -36.89 35.05
C PHE A 585 11.46 -37.08 34.03
N GLU A 586 11.15 -38.33 33.67
CA GLU A 586 10.00 -38.67 32.81
C GLU A 586 8.65 -38.31 33.46
N ASP A 587 8.50 -38.50 34.76
CA ASP A 587 7.29 -38.13 35.49
C ASP A 587 7.13 -36.60 35.57
N LEU A 588 8.25 -35.86 35.71
CA LEU A 588 8.26 -34.40 35.59
C LEU A 588 7.91 -33.96 34.16
N ASP A 589 8.52 -34.54 33.13
CA ASP A 589 8.23 -34.19 31.74
C ASP A 589 6.75 -34.42 31.39
N ARG A 590 6.17 -35.50 31.93
CA ARG A 590 4.74 -35.83 31.81
C ARG A 590 3.82 -34.90 32.63
N ALA A 591 4.26 -34.45 33.80
CA ALA A 591 3.51 -33.52 34.66
C ALA A 591 3.53 -32.07 34.14
N TRP A 592 4.60 -31.67 33.45
CA TRP A 592 4.77 -30.31 32.92
C TRP A 592 4.32 -30.14 31.47
N GLY A 593 3.82 -31.20 30.82
CA GLY A 593 3.11 -31.12 29.54
C GLY A 593 3.95 -30.59 28.37
N VAL A 594 5.28 -30.69 28.45
CA VAL A 594 6.18 -30.23 27.39
C VAL A 594 6.34 -31.37 26.38
N SER A 595 5.41 -31.51 25.44
CA SER A 595 5.68 -32.34 24.27
C SER A 595 6.84 -31.73 23.48
N PRO A 596 7.91 -32.49 23.16
CA PRO A 596 8.93 -32.04 22.24
C PRO A 596 8.31 -31.88 20.86
N ARG A 597 8.43 -30.67 20.34
CA ARG A 597 8.12 -30.27 18.98
C ARG A 597 8.84 -31.21 18.01
N GLN A 598 8.09 -32.15 17.44
CA GLN A 598 8.58 -33.03 16.39
C GLN A 598 8.84 -32.14 15.15
N GLU A 599 10.11 -31.99 14.78
CA GLU A 599 10.54 -31.40 13.52
C GLU A 599 9.95 -32.23 12.38
N GLU A 600 8.84 -31.74 11.82
CA GLU A 600 8.31 -32.20 10.54
C GLU A 600 9.27 -31.78 9.44
N ARG A 601 9.92 -32.81 8.90
CA ARG A 601 10.74 -32.77 7.69
C ARG A 601 9.80 -32.50 6.51
N ASP A 602 10.06 -31.43 5.78
CA ASP A 602 9.40 -31.09 4.53
C ASP A 602 9.36 -32.30 3.56
N GLN A 603 8.16 -32.77 3.26
CA GLN A 603 7.86 -33.52 2.04
C GLN A 603 6.68 -32.84 1.35
N GLU A 604 6.98 -32.31 0.16
CA GLU A 604 6.03 -31.80 -0.80
C GLU A 604 4.94 -32.85 -1.08
N GLN A 605 3.69 -32.53 -0.73
CA GLN A 605 2.52 -33.16 -1.33
C GLN A 605 1.59 -32.07 -1.87
N GLU A 606 1.31 -32.19 -3.16
CA GLU A 606 0.35 -31.38 -3.92
C GLU A 606 -1.03 -31.33 -3.25
N PRO A 607 -1.73 -30.19 -3.23
CA PRO A 607 -3.08 -30.15 -2.69
C PRO A 607 -4.08 -30.73 -3.70
N ALA A 608 -4.66 -31.88 -3.32
CA ALA A 608 -5.86 -32.42 -3.92
C ALA A 608 -7.07 -31.49 -3.67
N VAL A 609 -7.88 -31.35 -4.72
CA VAL A 609 -9.16 -30.63 -4.79
C VAL A 609 -10.15 -31.18 -3.76
N PRO A 610 -10.88 -30.34 -2.98
CA PRO A 610 -11.96 -30.85 -2.16
C PRO A 610 -13.25 -31.04 -2.97
N GLU A 611 -13.65 -32.30 -3.01
CA GLU A 611 -14.90 -32.83 -3.53
C GLU A 611 -16.11 -32.30 -2.74
N GLN A 612 -17.18 -32.03 -3.49
CA GLN A 612 -18.48 -31.61 -2.99
C GLN A 612 -19.13 -32.73 -2.15
N LYS A 613 -19.58 -32.41 -0.93
CA LYS A 613 -20.61 -33.21 -0.25
C LYS A 613 -21.90 -32.42 -0.14
N ALA A 614 -22.89 -32.91 -0.86
CA ALA A 614 -24.29 -32.56 -0.71
C ALA A 614 -24.92 -33.30 0.49
N GLY A 615 -25.91 -32.65 1.10
CA GLY A 615 -27.05 -33.34 1.73
C GLY A 615 -27.07 -33.33 3.26
N GLY A 616 -28.04 -32.61 3.84
CA GLY A 616 -28.35 -32.71 5.27
C GLY A 616 -29.26 -31.60 5.81
N THR A 617 -30.51 -31.57 5.35
CA THR A 617 -31.67 -30.88 5.94
C THR A 617 -31.72 -30.91 7.48
N TRP A 618 -31.99 -29.78 8.14
CA TRP A 618 -32.70 -29.74 9.43
C TRP A 618 -33.57 -28.47 9.53
N LEU A 619 -34.87 -28.67 9.71
CA LEU A 619 -35.92 -27.68 9.90
C LEU A 619 -36.21 -27.48 11.40
N SER A 620 -36.65 -26.25 11.71
CA SER A 620 -37.58 -25.86 12.79
C SER A 620 -37.12 -25.85 14.26
N ARG A 621 -37.15 -24.65 14.86
CA ARG A 621 -37.98 -24.27 16.02
C ARG A 621 -37.69 -22.82 16.42
N PHE A 622 -38.68 -21.94 16.34
CA PHE A 622 -38.98 -20.96 17.40
C PHE A 622 -40.43 -20.48 17.27
N ARG A 623 -41.27 -20.96 18.18
CA ARG A 623 -42.44 -20.25 18.71
C ARG A 623 -42.07 -19.88 20.15
N ARG A 624 -41.98 -18.58 20.42
CA ARG A 624 -42.68 -17.88 21.51
C ARG A 624 -42.57 -16.39 21.27
#